data_AF-A0A4U0U6G8-F1
#
_entry.id   AF-A0A4U0U6G8-F1
#
_cell.length_a   1.000
_cell.length_b   1.000
_cell.length_c   1.000
_cell.angle_alpha   90.00
_cell.angle_beta   90.00
_cell.angle_gamma   90.00
#
_symmetry.space_group_name_H-M   'P 1'
#
loop_
_entity.id
_entity.type
_entity.pdbx_description
1 polymer ?
#
loop_
_entity_poly.entity_id
_entity_poly.type
_entity_poly.pdbx_seq_one_letter_code
_entity_poly.pdbx_strand_id
1 'polypeptide(L)' 'MHHTTQLGVGWTELLTDDVKLCGGFLTWLTREKREWLSGRYLSAAWDVDELTAMKDEIVEGDKLVMRLVV' A
#
# COMPACT_ATOMS: atom_id res chain seq x y z
N MET A 1 13.60 4.57 -25.06
CA MET A 1 12.76 3.91 -24.04
C MET A 1 11.53 3.33 -24.72
N HIS A 2 11.55 2.02 -25.01
CA HIS A 2 10.34 1.31 -25.42
C HIS A 2 9.59 0.93 -24.14
N HIS A 3 8.57 1.70 -23.76
CA HIS A 3 7.55 1.16 -22.86
C HIS A 3 6.72 0.20 -23.73
N THR A 4 6.86 -1.09 -23.47
CA THR A 4 6.03 -2.12 -24.09
C THR A 4 4.94 -2.46 -23.09
N THR A 5 3.70 -2.14 -23.41
CA THR A 5 2.49 -2.57 -22.68
C THR A 5 2.07 -4.00 -23.02
N GLN A 6 2.85 -4.71 -23.85
CA GLN A 6 2.60 -6.12 -24.12
C GLN A 6 3.06 -6.96 -22.94
N LEU A 7 2.18 -7.88 -22.50
CA LEU A 7 2.46 -8.88 -21.49
C LEU A 7 3.65 -9.74 -21.96
N GLY A 8 4.84 -9.45 -21.46
CA GLY A 8 6.00 -10.31 -21.65
C GLY A 8 5.77 -11.57 -20.84
N VAL A 9 5.80 -12.73 -21.51
CA VAL A 9 5.48 -14.06 -20.94
C VAL A 9 6.12 -14.35 -19.57
N GLY A 10 7.31 -13.79 -19.27
CA GLY A 10 7.96 -13.97 -17.97
C GLY A 10 7.45 -13.07 -16.84
N TRP A 11 6.90 -11.90 -17.14
CA TRP A 11 6.39 -10.97 -16.11
C TRP A 11 4.96 -11.27 -15.70
N THR A 12 4.17 -11.86 -16.61
CA THR A 12 2.76 -12.17 -16.36
C THR A 12 2.58 -13.21 -15.24
N GLU A 13 3.55 -14.10 -15.05
CA GLU A 13 3.52 -15.08 -13.95
C GLU A 13 4.03 -14.51 -12.62
N LEU A 14 4.87 -13.45 -12.66
CA LEU A 14 5.48 -12.86 -11.47
C LEU A 14 4.71 -11.66 -10.92
N LEU A 15 4.09 -10.85 -11.80
CA LEU A 15 3.37 -9.62 -11.45
C LEU A 15 1.87 -9.85 -11.59
N THR A 16 1.33 -10.65 -10.67
CA THR A 16 -0.06 -11.14 -10.71
C THR A 16 -1.07 -10.19 -10.07
N ASP A 17 -0.62 -9.08 -9.46
CA ASP A 17 -1.50 -8.10 -8.86
C ASP A 17 -2.40 -7.42 -9.92
N ASP A 18 -3.69 -7.30 -9.62
CA ASP A 18 -4.61 -6.51 -10.44
C ASP A 18 -4.22 -5.02 -10.33
N VAL A 19 -4.09 -4.34 -11.47
CA VAL A 19 -3.84 -2.89 -11.53
C VAL A 19 -4.85 -2.06 -10.71
N LYS A 20 -6.07 -2.57 -10.52
CA LYS A 20 -7.11 -1.97 -9.68
C LYS A 20 -6.76 -1.98 -8.20
N LEU A 21 -5.90 -2.89 -7.72
CA LEU A 21 -5.50 -2.97 -6.32
C LEU A 21 -4.80 -1.68 -5.88
N CYS A 22 -3.73 -1.31 -6.58
CA CYS A 22 -3.00 -0.07 -6.32
C CYS A 22 -3.88 1.17 -6.53
N GLY A 23 -4.68 1.20 -7.61
CA GLY A 23 -5.56 2.33 -7.92
C GLY A 23 -6.64 2.54 -6.84
N GLY A 24 -7.27 1.44 -6.40
CA GLY A 24 -8.26 1.45 -5.33
C GLY A 24 -7.65 1.89 -4.00
N PHE A 25 -6.48 1.36 -3.66
CA PHE A 25 -5.76 1.73 -2.44
C PHE A 25 -5.40 3.23 -2.41
N LEU A 26 -4.87 3.78 -3.49
CA LEU A 26 -4.54 5.21 -3.58
C LEU A 26 -5.80 6.08 -3.54
N THR A 27 -6.88 5.66 -4.20
CA THR A 27 -8.17 6.35 -4.14
C THR A 27 -8.70 6.39 -2.71
N TRP A 28 -8.66 5.26 -2.00
CA TRP A 28 -9.00 5.20 -0.58
C TRP A 28 -8.12 6.15 0.23
N LEU A 29 -6.80 6.04 0.11
CA LEU A 29 -5.82 6.80 0.89
C LEU A 29 -5.95 8.32 0.72
N THR A 30 -6.26 8.78 -0.49
CA THR A 30 -6.33 10.22 -0.83
C THR A 30 -7.72 10.84 -0.66
N ARG A 31 -8.78 10.02 -0.50
CA ARG A 31 -10.16 10.49 -0.33
C ARG A 31 -10.37 11.40 0.89
N GLU A 32 -9.60 11.20 1.95
CA GLU A 32 -9.64 12.01 3.17
C GLU A 32 -8.26 12.10 3.81
N LYS A 33 -8.05 13.12 4.64
CA LYS A 33 -6.77 13.34 5.31
C LYS A 33 -6.61 12.37 6.47
N ARG A 34 -5.73 11.38 6.31
CA ARG A 34 -5.38 10.38 7.35
C ARG A 34 -4.00 10.67 7.94
N GLU A 35 -3.92 11.70 8.78
CA GLU A 35 -2.63 12.12 9.36
C GLU A 35 -1.93 11.01 10.17
N TRP A 36 -2.71 10.12 10.80
CA TRP A 36 -2.19 9.01 11.61
C TRP A 36 -1.39 7.98 10.78
N LEU A 37 -1.61 7.90 9.46
CA LEU A 37 -0.82 7.05 8.56
C LEU A 37 0.48 7.71 8.11
N SER A 38 0.69 9.00 8.39
CA SER A 38 1.89 9.71 7.94
C SER A 38 3.17 9.10 8.53
N GLY A 39 4.19 8.93 7.68
CA GLY A 39 5.48 8.34 8.07
C GLY A 39 5.45 6.83 8.33
N ARG A 40 4.30 6.16 8.13
CA ARG A 40 4.15 4.71 8.30
C ARG A 40 4.22 3.99 6.95
N TYR A 41 4.75 2.77 6.98
CA TYR A 41 4.79 1.86 5.86
C TYR A 41 3.40 1.28 5.60
N LEU A 42 2.99 1.26 4.33
CA LEU A 42 1.71 0.75 3.87
C LEU A 42 1.90 -0.17 2.67
N SER A 43 1.14 -1.26 2.64
CA SER A 43 1.02 -2.12 1.46
C SER A 43 -0.34 -1.97 0.82
N ALA A 44 -0.38 -1.86 -0.51
CA ALA A 44 -1.64 -1.79 -1.26
C ALA A 44 -2.44 -3.10 -1.23
N ALA A 45 -1.80 -4.21 -0.84
CA ALA A 45 -2.44 -5.53 -0.73
C ALA A 45 -3.22 -5.72 0.59
N TRP A 46 -3.14 -4.77 1.53
CA TRP A 46 -3.84 -4.86 2.81
C TRP A 46 -5.32 -4.48 2.70
N ASP A 47 -6.15 -5.09 3.55
CA ASP A 47 -7.53 -4.68 3.74
C ASP A 47 -7.58 -3.34 4.48
N VAL A 48 -8.21 -2.35 3.86
CA VAL A 48 -8.26 -0.98 4.37
C VAL A 48 -9.24 -0.80 5.53
N ASP A 49 -10.26 -1.64 5.63
CA ASP A 49 -11.25 -1.60 6.71
C ASP A 49 -10.65 -2.20 7.98
N GLU A 50 -9.93 -3.32 7.86
CA GLU A 50 -9.15 -3.90 8.96
C GLU A 50 -8.06 -2.94 9.45
N LEU A 51 -7.28 -2.37 8.52
CA LEU A 51 -6.26 -1.37 8.84
C LEU A 51 -6.85 -0.18 9.61
N THR A 52 -8.05 0.28 9.22
CA THR A 52 -8.74 1.38 9.89
C THR A 52 -9.23 0.99 11.28
N ALA A 53 -9.71 -0.25 11.45
CA ALA A 53 -10.12 -0.78 12.76
C ALA A 53 -8.94 -0.88 13.75
N MET A 54 -7.73 -1.14 13.24
CA MET A 54 -6.50 -1.23 14.05
C MET A 54 -5.85 0.14 14.36
N LYS A 55 -6.48 1.25 13.97
CA LYS A 55 -5.89 2.60 14.09
C LYS A 55 -5.33 2.90 15.48
N ASP A 56 -6.11 2.68 16.53
CA ASP A 56 -5.72 3.06 17.89
C ASP A 56 -4.49 2.24 18.34
N GLU A 57 -4.49 0.94 18.06
CA GLU A 57 -3.36 0.05 18.33
C GLU A 57 -2.08 0.46 17.57
N ILE A 58 -2.23 0.89 16.32
CA ILE A 58 -1.10 1.34 15.48
C ILE A 58 -0.52 2.65 16.01
N VAL A 59 -1.37 3.58 16.45
CA VAL A 59 -0.94 4.89 16.95
C VAL A 59 -0.32 4.77 18.33
N GLU A 60 -0.97 4.07 19.27
CA GLU A 60 -0.47 3.87 20.63
C GLU A 60 0.84 3.08 20.64
N GLY A 61 0.96 2.06 19.78
CA GLY A 61 2.13 1.20 19.69
C GLY A 61 3.24 1.70 18.76
N ASP A 62 3.08 2.89 18.16
CA ASP A 62 3.97 3.43 17.11
C ASP A 62 4.35 2.41 16.03
N LYS A 63 3.35 1.63 15.59
CA LYS A 63 3.55 0.51 14.65
C LYS A 63 3.73 1.01 13.22
N LEU A 64 4.23 0.11 12.38
CA LEU A 64 4.44 0.31 10.94
C LEU A 64 5.45 1.41 10.60
N VAL A 65 6.21 1.90 11.58
CA VAL A 65 7.29 2.86 11.34
C VAL A 65 8.57 2.10 10.99
N MET A 66 9.11 2.37 9.80
CA MET A 66 10.42 1.86 9.40
C MET A 66 11.53 2.68 10.09
N ARG A 67 12.39 1.98 10.85
CA ARG A 67 13.56 2.59 11.51
C ARG A 67 14.82 1.95 10.94
N LEU A 68 15.70 2.80 10.39
CA LEU A 68 17.03 2.37 9.95
C LEU A 68 17.96 2.33 11.15
N VAL A 69 18.75 1.27 11.25
CA VAL A 69 19.83 1.12 12.23
C VAL A 69 21.15 1.29 11.49
N VAL A 70 22.06 2.08 12.06
CA VAL A 70 23.42 2.32 11.54
C VAL A 70 24.41 1.46 12.30
#